data_AF-A0A0N0GXH4-F1
#
_entry.id   AF-A0A0N0GXH4-F1
#
_cell.length_a   1.000
_cell.length_b   1.000
_cell.length_c   1.000
_cell.angle_alpha   90.00
_cell.angle_beta   90.00
_cell.angle_gamma   90.00
#
_symmetry.space_group_name_H-M   'P 1'
#
loop_
_entity.id
_entity.type
_entity.pdbx_description
1 polymer ?
#
loop_
_entity_poly.entity_id
_entity_poly.type
_entity_poly.pdbx_seq_one_letter_code
_entity_poly.pdbx_strand_id
1 'polypeptide(L)'
;MAYDAKTAAHRPVVDLTDRRALERWRPAEPAVVEEARRLKEAALLDFGLTDSVVASWIYAKCHHQIPTTAVATAAVVASGDGTCPLLYNPDFFVRLGLEGVKFVLFHESRHLVHRHLFADPELRDDPVFTLAAEVSINHVALVRLGRKELPLLDGAPTGVDPREVHRDYVADLTDQGLEPLGYDDFVETDMSVFRELKRMKQPPTPPAVCVHLADSAMGSDQETIDEAVSSALLNTLLAARRGHPGAERELLDLMDRTDGTSEHATKMWGRLGAGALRGETARTGKVDWWQRWLVDVLASKLREGERLVYPKKRGALLAALGHDPVLSRRGPEREKVLVIAYDTSGSMPDGVVAWLTRLVGEIDGVTAHWLSFDGVVMPFRPGERVYGGGGTSFQAVADYVEGRTAVDGRLFDEIPDAVVMLTDGYAPAITPAEPDKWIWLITEGGDDWPDHHTPQMACHRVTTGDR
;
A
#
# COMPACT_ATOMS: atom_id res chain seq x y z
N MET A 1 9.36 -26.92 -33.42
CA MET A 1 10.73 -26.34 -33.46
C MET A 1 11.14 -26.14 -32.02
N ALA A 2 12.32 -26.65 -31.66
CA ALA A 2 12.77 -26.78 -30.28
C ALA A 2 12.92 -25.41 -29.61
N TYR A 3 12.29 -25.24 -28.45
CA TYR A 3 12.62 -24.16 -27.52
C TYR A 3 14.08 -24.36 -27.08
N ASP A 4 14.90 -23.36 -27.37
CA ASP A 4 16.33 -23.38 -27.06
C ASP A 4 16.50 -23.51 -25.54
N ALA A 5 17.21 -24.55 -25.11
CA ALA A 5 17.46 -24.93 -23.72
C ALA A 5 18.42 -23.95 -23.00
N LYS A 6 18.31 -22.65 -23.28
CA LYS A 6 19.18 -21.56 -22.81
C LYS A 6 18.49 -20.59 -21.86
N THR A 7 17.33 -20.92 -21.31
CA THR A 7 16.61 -20.11 -20.32
C THR A 7 16.97 -20.45 -18.86
N ALA A 8 18.05 -21.19 -18.62
CA ALA A 8 18.59 -21.40 -17.28
C ALA A 8 19.67 -20.34 -16.99
N ALA A 9 19.42 -19.48 -15.99
CA ALA A 9 20.33 -18.48 -15.43
C ALA A 9 20.86 -17.45 -16.45
N HIS A 10 20.01 -16.53 -16.90
CA HIS A 10 20.51 -15.32 -17.56
C HIS A 10 20.71 -14.22 -16.53
N ARG A 11 22.00 -14.03 -16.16
CA ARG A 11 22.47 -12.72 -15.72
C ARG A 11 21.85 -11.65 -16.63
N PRO A 12 21.39 -10.53 -16.09
CA PRO A 12 20.81 -9.47 -16.91
C PRO A 12 21.74 -9.13 -18.08
N VAL A 13 21.21 -9.21 -19.31
CA VAL A 13 22.02 -8.96 -20.53
C VAL A 13 22.44 -7.50 -20.62
N VAL A 14 21.74 -6.65 -19.87
CA VAL A 14 21.98 -5.23 -19.66
C VAL A 14 21.88 -4.98 -18.16
N ASP A 15 22.67 -4.05 -17.64
CA ASP A 15 22.54 -3.57 -16.27
C ASP A 15 21.10 -3.05 -16.04
N LEU A 16 20.37 -3.70 -15.13
CA LEU A 16 18.98 -3.38 -14.85
C LEU A 16 18.82 -2.02 -14.15
N THR A 17 19.91 -1.41 -13.70
CA THR A 17 19.92 -0.05 -13.15
C THR A 17 20.12 1.02 -14.23
N ASP A 18 20.63 0.68 -15.42
CA ASP A 18 20.79 1.62 -16.53
C ASP A 18 19.50 1.68 -17.37
N ARG A 19 18.61 2.59 -16.98
CA ARG A 19 17.31 2.83 -17.66
C ARG A 19 17.48 3.13 -19.15
N ARG A 20 18.50 3.89 -19.54
CA ARG A 20 18.71 4.26 -20.95
C ARG A 20 19.17 3.06 -21.76
N ALA A 21 19.98 2.19 -21.18
CA ALA A 21 20.36 0.95 -21.82
C ALA A 21 19.16 0.00 -21.96
N LEU A 22 18.30 -0.10 -20.93
CA LEU A 22 17.07 -0.91 -20.97
C LEU A 22 16.08 -0.47 -22.05
N GLU A 23 15.85 0.83 -22.20
CA GLU A 23 14.95 1.38 -23.24
C GLU A 23 15.47 1.17 -24.66
N ARG A 24 16.80 1.16 -24.83
CA ARG A 24 17.46 0.99 -26.14
C ARG A 24 17.75 -0.47 -26.48
N TRP A 25 17.58 -1.37 -25.52
CA TRP A 25 17.87 -2.78 -25.71
C TRP A 25 16.78 -3.44 -26.54
N ARG A 26 17.11 -3.69 -27.82
CA ARG A 26 16.25 -4.39 -28.81
C ARG A 26 14.77 -3.99 -28.69
N PRO A 27 14.45 -2.69 -28.84
CA PRO A 27 13.11 -2.20 -28.57
C PRO A 27 12.10 -2.93 -29.45
N ALA A 28 11.00 -3.39 -28.83
CA ALA A 28 9.85 -3.92 -29.55
C ALA A 28 9.29 -2.85 -30.50
N GLU A 29 8.51 -3.29 -31.51
CA GLU A 29 7.90 -2.36 -32.44
C GLU A 29 7.01 -1.34 -31.70
N PRO A 30 7.00 -0.05 -32.09
CA PRO A 30 6.27 0.99 -31.36
C PRO A 30 4.78 0.68 -31.14
N ALA A 31 4.12 0.01 -32.10
CA ALA A 31 2.73 -0.40 -31.98
C ALA A 31 2.52 -1.47 -30.90
N VAL A 32 3.46 -2.41 -30.75
CA VAL A 32 3.42 -3.45 -29.71
C VAL A 32 3.65 -2.83 -28.34
N VAL A 33 4.58 -1.87 -28.24
CA VAL A 33 4.83 -1.12 -27.00
C VAL A 33 3.56 -0.39 -26.54
N GLU A 34 2.86 0.27 -27.47
CA GLU A 34 1.65 1.02 -27.15
C GLU A 34 0.50 0.10 -26.72
N GLU A 35 0.32 -1.02 -27.41
CA GLU A 35 -0.67 -2.02 -27.00
C GLU A 35 -0.35 -2.62 -25.63
N ALA A 36 0.91 -2.94 -25.35
CA ALA A 36 1.33 -3.43 -24.04
C ALA A 36 1.07 -2.41 -22.93
N ARG A 37 1.31 -1.11 -23.18
CA ARG A 37 0.97 -0.03 -22.25
C ARG A 37 -0.52 0.02 -21.96
N ARG A 38 -1.35 -0.06 -23.00
CA ARG A 38 -2.81 -0.07 -22.86
C ARG A 38 -3.30 -1.25 -22.02
N LEU A 39 -2.77 -2.45 -22.25
CA LEU A 39 -3.13 -3.64 -21.47
C LEU A 39 -2.72 -3.50 -20.00
N LYS A 40 -1.52 -2.97 -19.74
CA LYS A 40 -1.03 -2.70 -18.39
C LYS A 40 -1.89 -1.65 -17.69
N GLU A 41 -2.21 -0.53 -18.33
CA GLU A 41 -3.07 0.51 -17.76
C GLU A 41 -4.49 0.01 -17.49
N ALA A 42 -5.06 -0.79 -18.40
CA ALA A 42 -6.35 -1.43 -18.18
C ALA A 42 -6.32 -2.42 -17.00
N ALA A 43 -5.23 -3.19 -16.84
CA ALA A 43 -5.06 -4.10 -15.72
C ALA A 43 -4.97 -3.35 -14.38
N LEU A 44 -4.21 -2.26 -14.32
CA LEU A 44 -4.08 -1.42 -13.12
C LEU A 44 -5.40 -0.73 -12.74
N LEU A 45 -6.17 -0.27 -13.74
CA LEU A 45 -7.50 0.30 -13.50
C LEU A 45 -8.47 -0.76 -12.93
N ASP A 46 -8.40 -1.99 -13.42
CA ASP A 46 -9.26 -3.10 -12.97
C ASP A 46 -8.95 -3.54 -11.52
N PHE A 47 -7.70 -3.41 -11.07
CA PHE A 47 -7.35 -3.67 -9.67
C PHE A 47 -7.95 -2.67 -8.68
N GLY A 48 -8.41 -1.50 -9.15
CA GLY A 48 -8.79 -0.37 -8.31
C GLY A 48 -7.53 0.33 -7.82
N LEU A 49 -7.22 1.50 -8.39
CA LEU A 49 -5.97 2.25 -8.17
C LEU A 49 -5.65 2.53 -6.68
N THR A 50 -6.65 2.48 -5.80
CA THR A 50 -6.56 2.83 -4.37
C THR A 50 -6.85 1.68 -3.41
N ASP A 51 -7.25 0.52 -3.93
CA ASP A 51 -7.99 -0.47 -3.14
C ASP A 51 -7.28 -1.82 -3.01
N SER A 52 -6.10 -1.92 -3.63
CA SER A 52 -5.25 -3.10 -3.65
C SER A 52 -3.81 -2.70 -3.34
N VAL A 53 -3.14 -3.44 -2.45
CA VAL A 53 -1.71 -3.25 -2.12
C VAL A 53 -0.88 -3.27 -3.40
N VAL A 54 -1.22 -4.19 -4.31
CA VAL A 54 -0.60 -4.36 -5.63
C VAL A 54 -0.73 -3.09 -6.47
N ALA A 55 -1.93 -2.54 -6.60
CA ALA A 55 -2.18 -1.36 -7.41
C ALA A 55 -1.55 -0.10 -6.81
N SER A 56 -1.73 0.11 -5.50
CA SER A 56 -1.13 1.24 -4.78
C SER A 56 0.39 1.21 -4.85
N TRP A 57 1.02 0.03 -4.76
CA TRP A 57 2.47 -0.10 -4.86
C TRP A 57 2.98 0.19 -6.28
N ILE A 58 2.40 -0.42 -7.33
CA ILE A 58 2.79 -0.15 -8.72
C ILE A 58 2.58 1.34 -9.07
N TYR A 59 1.48 1.94 -8.63
CA TYR A 59 1.15 3.32 -8.98
C TYR A 59 1.97 4.34 -8.18
N ALA A 60 2.08 4.16 -6.87
CA ALA A 60 2.71 5.15 -6.00
C ALA A 60 4.24 5.11 -6.04
N LYS A 61 4.86 3.96 -6.33
CA LYS A 61 6.32 3.78 -6.15
C LYS A 61 7.05 3.25 -7.39
N CYS A 62 6.37 2.66 -8.38
CA CYS A 62 6.96 2.38 -9.70
C CYS A 62 6.78 3.54 -10.68
N HIS A 63 7.35 4.71 -10.38
CA HIS A 63 7.30 5.89 -11.26
C HIS A 63 7.87 5.62 -12.66
N HIS A 64 8.78 4.64 -12.76
CA HIS A 64 9.38 4.23 -14.02
C HIS A 64 8.85 2.86 -14.44
N GLN A 65 7.97 2.84 -15.43
CA GLN A 65 7.41 1.62 -16.01
C GLN A 65 8.00 1.44 -17.41
N ILE A 66 9.06 0.66 -17.51
CA ILE A 66 9.94 0.60 -18.68
C ILE A 66 9.55 -0.61 -19.54
N PRO A 67 9.01 -0.38 -20.76
CA PRO A 67 8.87 -1.45 -21.74
C PRO A 67 10.26 -1.87 -22.24
N THR A 68 10.65 -3.12 -22.05
CA THR A 68 11.96 -3.62 -22.49
C THR A 68 11.92 -5.12 -22.77
N THR A 69 12.63 -5.55 -23.82
CA THR A 69 12.83 -6.98 -24.11
C THR A 69 14.06 -7.55 -23.40
N ALA A 70 14.68 -6.78 -22.48
CA ALA A 70 15.79 -7.25 -21.66
C ALA A 70 15.37 -8.30 -20.63
N VAL A 71 14.08 -8.29 -20.27
CA VAL A 71 13.42 -9.34 -19.48
C VAL A 71 12.52 -10.18 -20.38
N ALA A 72 12.36 -11.47 -20.03
CA ALA A 72 11.50 -12.37 -20.82
C ALA A 72 10.00 -12.14 -20.54
N THR A 73 9.66 -11.74 -19.32
CA THR A 73 8.29 -11.59 -18.82
C THR A 73 8.05 -10.18 -18.28
N ALA A 74 7.97 -10.02 -16.97
CA ALA A 74 8.02 -8.76 -16.25
C ALA A 74 8.91 -8.95 -15.03
N ALA A 75 9.40 -7.85 -14.47
CA ALA A 75 10.19 -7.85 -13.26
C ALA A 75 10.06 -6.49 -12.60
N VAL A 76 10.15 -6.47 -11.28
CA VAL A 76 10.39 -5.24 -10.54
C VAL A 76 11.83 -5.26 -10.06
N VAL A 77 12.53 -4.16 -10.29
CA VAL A 77 13.90 -3.98 -9.84
C VAL A 77 14.00 -2.75 -8.95
N ALA A 78 14.95 -2.76 -8.03
CA ALA A 78 15.32 -1.61 -7.22
C ALA A 78 16.54 -0.98 -7.87
N SER A 79 16.42 0.29 -8.21
CA SER A 79 17.51 1.09 -8.73
C SER A 79 18.22 1.76 -7.56
N GLY A 80 19.56 1.84 -7.62
CA GLY A 80 20.40 2.43 -6.57
C GLY A 80 20.20 3.95 -6.34
N ASP A 81 19.21 4.55 -7.02
CA ASP A 81 18.80 5.94 -6.87
C ASP A 81 17.49 6.12 -6.07
N GLY A 82 17.05 5.08 -5.35
CA GLY A 82 15.86 5.16 -4.50
C GLY A 82 14.53 4.90 -5.21
N THR A 83 14.57 4.31 -6.42
CA THR A 83 13.35 4.05 -7.21
C THR A 83 13.18 2.56 -7.53
N CYS A 84 11.93 2.11 -7.69
CA CYS A 84 11.64 0.72 -8.05
C CYS A 84 11.00 0.63 -9.45
N PRO A 85 11.77 0.58 -10.57
CA PRO A 85 11.14 0.45 -11.88
C PRO A 85 10.46 -0.90 -12.10
N LEU A 86 9.29 -0.85 -12.74
CA LEU A 86 8.60 -2.01 -13.30
C LEU A 86 9.11 -2.21 -14.74
N LEU A 87 9.80 -3.31 -14.98
CA LEU A 87 10.22 -3.76 -16.30
C LEU A 87 9.17 -4.72 -16.85
N TYR A 88 8.74 -4.54 -18.10
CA TYR A 88 7.83 -5.48 -18.75
C TYR A 88 8.17 -5.67 -20.22
N ASN A 89 8.10 -6.91 -20.68
CA ASN A 89 8.31 -7.27 -22.07
C ASN A 89 7.02 -7.01 -22.88
N PRO A 90 7.05 -6.08 -23.86
CA PRO A 90 5.86 -5.74 -24.63
C PRO A 90 5.30 -6.91 -25.44
N ASP A 91 6.18 -7.71 -26.07
CA ASP A 91 5.76 -8.86 -26.87
C ASP A 91 5.07 -9.91 -26.00
N PHE A 92 5.58 -10.12 -24.79
CA PHE A 92 4.96 -11.00 -23.81
C PHE A 92 3.57 -10.49 -23.40
N PHE A 93 3.44 -9.22 -23.02
CA PHE A 93 2.17 -8.64 -22.58
C PHE A 93 1.08 -8.73 -23.66
N VAL A 94 1.42 -8.36 -24.89
CA VAL A 94 0.46 -8.39 -26.01
C VAL A 94 0.00 -9.82 -26.31
N ARG A 95 0.93 -10.79 -26.33
CA ARG A 95 0.59 -12.19 -26.59
C ARG A 95 -0.23 -12.82 -25.46
N LEU A 96 0.00 -12.38 -24.23
CA LEU A 96 -0.68 -12.88 -23.05
C LEU A 96 -2.11 -12.32 -22.90
N GLY A 97 -2.32 -11.08 -23.36
CA GLY A 97 -3.60 -10.38 -23.27
C GLY A 97 -3.95 -9.92 -21.84
N LEU A 98 -5.04 -9.16 -21.73
CA LEU A 98 -5.40 -8.42 -20.50
C LEU A 98 -5.44 -9.31 -19.25
N GLU A 99 -6.13 -10.45 -19.32
CA GLU A 99 -6.33 -11.31 -18.15
C GLU A 99 -5.04 -11.96 -17.65
N GLY A 100 -4.09 -12.24 -18.53
CA GLY A 100 -2.78 -12.73 -18.10
C GLY A 100 -1.84 -11.59 -17.69
N VAL A 101 -1.95 -10.39 -18.27
CA VAL A 101 -1.25 -9.20 -17.76
C VAL A 101 -1.68 -8.89 -16.32
N LYS A 102 -2.97 -9.00 -16.00
CA LYS A 102 -3.46 -8.92 -14.61
C LYS A 102 -2.78 -9.94 -13.71
N PHE A 103 -2.69 -11.19 -14.15
CA PHE A 103 -2.01 -12.24 -13.37
C PHE A 103 -0.54 -11.89 -13.11
N VAL A 104 0.20 -11.48 -14.14
CA VAL A 104 1.63 -11.17 -14.02
C VAL A 104 1.87 -9.96 -13.11
N LEU A 105 1.13 -8.87 -13.29
CA LEU A 105 1.30 -7.68 -12.45
C LEU A 105 0.99 -7.95 -10.97
N PHE A 106 -0.04 -8.75 -10.70
CA PHE A 106 -0.37 -9.18 -9.35
C PHE A 106 0.72 -10.07 -8.75
N HIS A 107 1.23 -11.02 -9.54
CA HIS A 107 2.31 -11.93 -9.17
C HIS A 107 3.59 -11.17 -8.80
N GLU A 108 4.09 -10.32 -9.69
CA GLU A 108 5.36 -9.58 -9.48
C GLU A 108 5.29 -8.68 -8.26
N SER A 109 4.16 -7.99 -8.07
CA SER A 109 3.98 -7.11 -6.91
C SER A 109 3.99 -7.87 -5.59
N ARG A 110 3.41 -9.08 -5.58
CA ARG A 110 3.33 -9.89 -4.36
C ARG A 110 4.69 -10.48 -3.97
N HIS A 111 5.54 -10.81 -4.93
CA HIS A 111 6.92 -11.23 -4.65
C HIS A 111 7.69 -10.20 -3.85
N LEU A 112 7.47 -8.91 -4.12
CA LEU A 112 8.15 -7.84 -3.38
C LEU A 112 7.64 -7.73 -1.95
N VAL A 113 6.32 -7.74 -1.77
CA VAL A 113 5.72 -7.65 -0.43
C VAL A 113 6.10 -8.88 0.39
N HIS A 114 5.97 -10.09 -0.15
CA HIS A 114 6.39 -11.32 0.52
C HIS A 114 7.89 -11.31 0.83
N ARG A 115 8.77 -11.08 -0.16
CA ARG A 115 10.23 -11.09 0.07
C ARG A 115 10.70 -10.02 1.05
N HIS A 116 10.01 -8.88 1.12
CA HIS A 116 10.28 -7.85 2.13
C HIS A 116 9.83 -8.31 3.54
N LEU A 117 8.70 -9.00 3.65
CA LEU A 117 8.25 -9.62 4.90
C LEU A 117 9.17 -10.77 5.35
N PHE A 118 9.85 -11.44 4.42
CA PHE A 118 10.80 -12.53 4.69
C PHE A 118 12.27 -12.04 4.69
N ALA A 119 12.78 -11.71 5.89
CA ALA A 119 14.10 -11.10 6.07
C ALA A 119 15.29 -12.08 6.05
N ASP A 120 15.07 -13.38 6.21
CA ASP A 120 16.16 -14.35 6.42
C ASP A 120 16.93 -14.65 5.10
N PRO A 121 18.21 -14.29 5.00
CA PRO A 121 19.02 -14.55 3.81
C PRO A 121 19.16 -16.04 3.49
N GLU A 122 19.24 -16.92 4.49
CA GLU A 122 19.43 -18.36 4.27
C GLU A 122 18.21 -19.00 3.59
N LEU A 123 17.00 -18.52 3.93
CA LEU A 123 15.76 -18.91 3.27
C LEU A 123 15.69 -18.39 1.83
N ARG A 124 16.13 -17.15 1.58
CA ARG A 124 16.10 -16.55 0.23
C ARG A 124 16.99 -17.26 -0.78
N ASP A 125 18.08 -17.86 -0.31
CA ASP A 125 19.03 -18.59 -1.15
C ASP A 125 18.60 -20.06 -1.38
N ASP A 126 17.54 -20.53 -0.71
CA ASP A 126 17.03 -21.89 -0.88
C ASP A 126 16.11 -22.00 -2.13
N PRO A 127 16.45 -22.82 -3.13
CA PRO A 127 15.63 -22.98 -4.34
C PRO A 127 14.27 -23.60 -4.05
N VAL A 128 14.11 -24.37 -2.97
CA VAL A 128 12.82 -24.92 -2.55
C VAL A 128 11.95 -23.82 -1.95
N PHE A 129 12.54 -22.84 -1.27
CA PHE A 129 11.80 -21.68 -0.78
C PHE A 129 11.35 -20.78 -1.93
N THR A 130 12.20 -20.62 -2.95
CA THR A 130 11.81 -19.94 -4.20
C THR A 130 10.57 -20.59 -4.82
N LEU A 131 10.56 -21.92 -4.93
CA LEU A 131 9.38 -22.64 -5.41
C LEU A 131 8.16 -22.45 -4.50
N ALA A 132 8.36 -22.50 -3.18
CA ALA A 132 7.28 -22.32 -2.23
C ALA A 132 6.61 -20.95 -2.34
N ALA A 133 7.40 -19.90 -2.58
CA ALA A 133 6.91 -18.55 -2.85
C ALA A 133 6.11 -18.49 -4.15
N GLU A 134 6.63 -19.07 -5.24
CA GLU A 134 5.95 -19.16 -6.53
C GLU A 134 4.58 -19.86 -6.42
N VAL A 135 4.52 -20.99 -5.72
CA VAL A 135 3.28 -21.76 -5.48
C VAL A 135 2.26 -20.92 -4.72
N SER A 136 2.67 -20.29 -3.62
CA SER A 136 1.77 -19.52 -2.75
C SER A 136 1.24 -18.28 -3.46
N ILE A 137 2.13 -17.53 -4.14
CA ILE A 137 1.76 -16.34 -4.90
C ILE A 137 0.83 -16.69 -6.06
N ASN A 138 1.15 -17.74 -6.83
CA ASN A 138 0.30 -18.16 -7.95
C ASN A 138 -1.07 -18.65 -7.48
N HIS A 139 -1.13 -19.38 -6.36
CA HIS A 139 -2.41 -19.79 -5.78
C HIS A 139 -3.28 -18.56 -5.46
N VAL A 140 -2.73 -17.55 -4.77
CA VAL A 140 -3.49 -16.36 -4.41
C VAL A 140 -3.89 -15.55 -5.65
N ALA A 141 -2.99 -15.39 -6.61
CA ALA A 141 -3.30 -14.70 -7.88
C ALA A 141 -4.46 -15.38 -8.61
N LEU A 142 -4.48 -16.72 -8.66
CA LEU A 142 -5.57 -17.48 -9.26
C LEU A 142 -6.90 -17.26 -8.52
N VAL A 143 -6.91 -17.41 -7.19
CA VAL A 143 -8.12 -17.23 -6.37
C VAL A 143 -8.66 -15.80 -6.51
N ARG A 144 -7.78 -14.79 -6.40
CA ARG A 144 -8.17 -13.37 -6.40
C ARG A 144 -8.74 -12.92 -7.74
N LEU A 145 -8.17 -13.44 -8.84
CA LEU A 145 -8.63 -13.16 -10.20
C LEU A 145 -9.77 -14.09 -10.64
N GLY A 146 -10.27 -14.97 -9.77
CA GLY A 146 -11.34 -15.91 -10.10
C GLY A 146 -10.96 -16.92 -11.17
N ARG A 147 -9.67 -17.23 -11.29
CA ARG A 147 -9.11 -18.13 -12.31
C ARG A 147 -8.88 -19.53 -11.73
N LYS A 148 -9.11 -20.53 -12.57
CA LYS A 148 -8.82 -21.93 -12.22
C LYS A 148 -7.43 -22.37 -12.67
N GLU A 149 -6.90 -21.76 -13.72
CA GLU A 149 -5.67 -22.17 -14.39
C GLU A 149 -4.80 -20.96 -14.68
N LEU A 150 -3.49 -21.21 -14.72
CA LEU A 150 -2.49 -20.20 -15.09
C LEU A 150 -2.78 -19.62 -16.47
N PRO A 151 -2.38 -18.37 -16.73
CA PRO A 151 -2.29 -17.87 -18.10
C PRO A 151 -1.46 -18.81 -18.97
N LEU A 152 -1.92 -18.99 -20.20
CA LEU A 152 -1.22 -19.79 -21.20
C LEU A 152 -0.59 -18.85 -22.22
N LEU A 153 0.66 -19.11 -22.55
CA LEU A 153 1.37 -18.49 -23.66
C LEU A 153 1.69 -19.60 -24.67
N ASP A 154 1.16 -19.48 -25.90
CA ASP A 154 1.24 -20.52 -26.95
C ASP A 154 0.82 -21.94 -26.48
N GLY A 155 -0.10 -22.03 -25.52
CA GLY A 155 -0.56 -23.30 -24.97
C GLY A 155 0.29 -23.89 -23.84
N ALA A 156 1.35 -23.20 -23.39
CA ALA A 156 2.13 -23.56 -22.23
C ALA A 156 1.81 -22.63 -21.02
N PRO A 157 1.78 -23.14 -19.78
CA PRO A 157 1.64 -22.31 -18.59
C PRO A 157 2.77 -21.29 -18.47
N THR A 158 2.43 -20.06 -18.07
CA THR A 158 3.41 -18.97 -17.91
C THR A 158 4.16 -19.01 -16.57
N GLY A 159 3.96 -20.04 -15.75
CA GLY A 159 4.49 -20.09 -14.38
C GLY A 159 4.38 -21.48 -13.76
N VAL A 160 4.67 -21.57 -12.47
CA VAL A 160 4.52 -22.79 -11.65
C VAL A 160 3.05 -23.00 -11.30
N ASP A 161 2.45 -24.12 -11.71
CA ASP A 161 1.07 -24.46 -11.31
C ASP A 161 1.06 -25.04 -9.88
N PRO A 162 0.41 -24.37 -8.90
CA PRO A 162 0.34 -24.85 -7.52
C PRO A 162 -0.26 -26.25 -7.39
N ARG A 163 -1.24 -26.60 -8.24
CA ARG A 163 -1.93 -27.90 -8.18
C ARG A 163 -1.09 -29.02 -8.75
N GLU A 164 -0.28 -28.73 -9.77
CA GLU A 164 0.68 -29.69 -10.30
C GLU A 164 1.74 -30.01 -9.25
N VAL A 165 2.32 -29.00 -8.62
CA VAL A 165 3.29 -29.18 -7.53
C VAL A 165 2.69 -29.99 -6.37
N HIS A 166 1.47 -29.67 -5.95
CA HIS A 166 0.79 -30.43 -4.89
C HIS A 166 0.56 -31.90 -5.26
N ARG A 167 0.15 -32.18 -6.50
CA ARG A 167 -0.05 -33.55 -6.98
C ARG A 167 1.26 -34.35 -6.94
N ASP A 168 2.37 -33.75 -7.37
CA ASP A 168 3.67 -34.39 -7.36
C ASP A 168 4.17 -34.64 -5.93
N TYR A 169 3.95 -33.67 -5.03
CA TYR A 169 4.19 -33.81 -3.59
C TYR A 169 3.38 -34.97 -2.97
N VAL A 170 2.08 -35.04 -3.25
CA VAL A 170 1.20 -36.12 -2.76
C VAL A 170 1.69 -37.48 -3.25
N ALA A 171 2.07 -37.58 -4.52
CA ALA A 171 2.57 -38.82 -5.10
C ALA A 171 3.87 -39.29 -4.42
N ASP A 172 4.84 -38.38 -4.22
CA ASP A 172 6.12 -38.71 -3.58
C ASP A 172 5.94 -39.13 -2.11
N LEU A 173 5.15 -38.39 -1.32
CA LEU A 173 4.91 -38.75 0.08
C LEU A 173 4.14 -40.07 0.21
N THR A 174 3.16 -40.32 -0.66
CA THR A 174 2.41 -41.58 -0.66
C THR A 174 3.32 -42.77 -0.99
N ASP A 175 4.23 -42.61 -1.96
CA ASP A 175 5.26 -43.63 -2.28
C ASP A 175 6.25 -43.87 -1.12
N GLN A 176 6.47 -42.84 -0.28
CA GLN A 176 7.23 -42.97 0.97
C GLN A 176 6.43 -43.61 2.13
N GLY A 177 5.11 -43.79 2.00
CA GLY A 177 4.23 -44.20 3.10
C GLY A 177 3.97 -43.10 4.13
N LEU A 178 4.16 -41.83 3.77
CA LEU A 178 3.88 -40.65 4.58
C LEU A 178 2.50 -40.08 4.23
N GLU A 179 1.84 -39.45 5.20
CA GLU A 179 0.58 -38.75 4.99
C GLU A 179 0.82 -37.33 4.45
N PRO A 180 0.33 -37.00 3.24
CA PRO A 180 0.42 -35.66 2.69
C PRO A 180 -0.71 -34.75 3.18
N LEU A 181 -0.47 -33.44 3.19
CA LEU A 181 -1.50 -32.45 3.47
C LEU A 181 -2.50 -32.31 2.30
N GLY A 182 -3.72 -31.93 2.65
CA GLY A 182 -4.72 -31.46 1.69
C GLY A 182 -4.24 -30.19 0.98
N TYR A 183 -4.80 -29.91 -0.22
CA TYR A 183 -4.35 -28.77 -1.03
C TYR A 183 -4.47 -27.44 -0.30
N ASP A 184 -5.60 -27.20 0.39
CA ASP A 184 -5.87 -25.94 1.06
C ASP A 184 -4.89 -25.69 2.24
N ASP A 185 -4.58 -26.73 3.01
CA ASP A 185 -3.58 -26.66 4.10
C ASP A 185 -2.14 -26.52 3.54
N PHE A 186 -1.87 -27.17 2.40
CA PHE A 186 -0.56 -27.10 1.75
C PHE A 186 -0.23 -25.68 1.28
N VAL A 187 -1.19 -24.99 0.63
CA VAL A 187 -1.01 -23.64 0.08
C VAL A 187 -1.35 -22.51 1.06
N GLU A 188 -1.53 -22.83 2.35
CA GLU A 188 -1.90 -21.86 3.37
C GLU A 188 -0.83 -20.76 3.50
N THR A 189 0.44 -21.13 3.67
CA THR A 189 1.56 -20.19 3.77
C THR A 189 2.76 -20.67 2.96
N ASP A 190 3.65 -19.75 2.55
CA ASP A 190 4.90 -20.09 1.87
C ASP A 190 5.76 -21.03 2.74
N MET A 191 5.71 -20.87 4.07
CA MET A 191 6.43 -21.74 5.00
C MET A 191 5.80 -23.13 5.11
N SER A 192 4.48 -23.25 5.00
CA SER A 192 3.79 -24.55 4.93
C SER A 192 4.23 -25.29 3.67
N VAL A 193 4.16 -24.64 2.51
CA VAL A 193 4.65 -25.21 1.24
C VAL A 193 6.13 -25.61 1.35
N PHE A 194 6.99 -24.72 1.85
CA PHE A 194 8.42 -24.98 1.99
C PHE A 194 8.73 -26.20 2.87
N ARG A 195 8.13 -26.27 4.07
CA ARG A 195 8.33 -27.40 4.99
C ARG A 195 7.85 -28.71 4.39
N GLU A 196 6.72 -28.69 3.68
CA GLU A 196 6.14 -29.87 3.07
C GLU A 196 6.93 -30.35 1.85
N LEU A 197 7.40 -29.44 0.99
CA LEU A 197 8.30 -29.79 -0.11
C LEU A 197 9.61 -30.39 0.41
N LYS A 198 10.14 -29.94 1.54
CA LYS A 198 11.34 -30.52 2.17
C LYS A 198 11.15 -31.96 2.67
N ARG A 199 9.90 -32.45 2.80
CA ARG A 199 9.60 -33.86 3.12
C ARG A 199 9.71 -34.78 1.89
N MET A 200 9.79 -34.22 0.69
CA MET A 200 9.95 -35.01 -0.52
C MET A 200 11.34 -35.65 -0.60
N LYS A 201 11.45 -36.84 -1.20
CA LYS A 201 12.75 -37.49 -1.47
C LYS A 201 13.65 -36.60 -2.32
N GLN A 202 13.06 -35.97 -3.35
CA GLN A 202 13.73 -35.08 -4.29
C GLN A 202 12.81 -33.86 -4.54
N PRO A 203 12.90 -32.82 -3.68
CA PRO A 203 12.08 -31.63 -3.88
C PRO A 203 12.38 -30.99 -5.24
N PRO A 204 11.34 -30.58 -5.98
CA PRO A 204 11.51 -29.90 -7.25
C PRO A 204 12.24 -28.58 -7.07
N THR A 205 13.23 -28.33 -7.93
CA THR A 205 13.94 -27.05 -8.03
C THR A 205 13.78 -26.52 -9.45
N PRO A 206 12.65 -25.86 -9.76
CA PRO A 206 12.44 -25.34 -11.09
C PRO A 206 13.49 -24.28 -11.43
N PRO A 207 13.84 -24.12 -12.72
CA PRO A 207 14.64 -22.99 -13.15
C PRO A 207 13.92 -21.69 -12.74
N ALA A 208 14.68 -20.65 -12.38
CA ALA A 208 14.12 -19.35 -12.03
C ALA A 208 13.20 -18.86 -13.16
N VAL A 209 11.89 -18.91 -12.94
CA VAL A 209 10.87 -18.58 -13.95
C VAL A 209 10.70 -17.07 -14.06
N CYS A 210 10.96 -16.36 -12.97
CA CYS A 210 10.85 -14.91 -12.84
C CYS A 210 12.21 -14.32 -12.42
N VAL A 211 12.58 -13.20 -13.07
CA VAL A 211 13.82 -12.48 -12.75
C VAL A 211 13.52 -11.59 -11.55
N HIS A 212 13.83 -12.09 -10.36
CA HIS A 212 13.67 -11.36 -9.12
C HIS A 212 14.99 -10.74 -8.68
N LEU A 213 14.89 -9.65 -7.89
CA LEU A 213 15.97 -8.81 -7.33
C LEU A 213 17.27 -9.51 -6.88
N ALA A 214 17.24 -10.82 -6.58
CA ALA A 214 18.41 -11.61 -6.21
C ALA A 214 19.48 -11.74 -7.31
N ASP A 215 19.08 -11.71 -8.59
CA ASP A 215 20.03 -11.89 -9.70
C ASP A 215 20.77 -10.61 -10.10
N SER A 216 20.40 -9.47 -9.51
CA SER A 216 21.17 -8.24 -9.54
C SER A 216 22.32 -8.36 -8.53
N ALA A 217 23.47 -8.81 -9.01
CA ALA A 217 24.71 -9.04 -8.25
C ALA A 217 25.36 -7.77 -7.63
N MET A 218 24.61 -6.71 -7.35
CA MET A 218 25.10 -5.50 -6.70
C MET A 218 24.03 -4.92 -5.78
N GLY A 219 24.45 -4.61 -4.54
CA GLY A 219 23.61 -4.21 -3.42
C GLY A 219 22.53 -3.20 -3.81
N SER A 220 21.31 -3.68 -3.91
CA SER A 220 20.12 -2.84 -3.85
C SER A 220 20.08 -2.16 -2.49
N ASP A 221 19.66 -0.90 -2.47
CA ASP A 221 19.35 -0.19 -1.25
C ASP A 221 18.09 -0.79 -0.62
N GLN A 222 18.29 -1.81 0.22
CA GLN A 222 17.22 -2.54 0.92
C GLN A 222 16.32 -1.58 1.70
N GLU A 223 16.86 -0.48 2.22
CA GLU A 223 16.13 0.56 2.94
C GLU A 223 15.05 1.23 2.08
N THR A 224 15.35 1.54 0.82
CA THR A 224 14.39 2.10 -0.14
C THR A 224 13.22 1.14 -0.40
N ILE A 225 13.51 -0.15 -0.55
CA ILE A 225 12.46 -1.17 -0.76
C ILE A 225 11.58 -1.26 0.49
N ASP A 226 12.23 -1.22 1.65
CA ASP A 226 11.56 -1.33 2.94
C ASP A 226 10.61 -0.15 3.18
N GLU A 227 11.03 1.08 2.86
CA GLU A 227 10.16 2.25 2.90
C GLU A 227 8.99 2.13 1.91
N ALA A 228 9.24 1.73 0.65
CA ALA A 228 8.22 1.65 -0.38
C ALA A 228 7.12 0.62 -0.06
N VAL A 229 7.50 -0.55 0.45
CA VAL A 229 6.54 -1.59 0.86
C VAL A 229 5.77 -1.17 2.10
N SER A 230 6.44 -0.57 3.09
CA SER A 230 5.80 -0.06 4.31
C SER A 230 4.72 0.98 4.00
N SER A 231 5.02 1.93 3.10
CA SER A 231 4.05 2.94 2.64
C SER A 231 2.85 2.32 1.91
N ALA A 232 3.08 1.33 1.04
CA ALA A 232 1.99 0.66 0.31
C ALA A 232 1.05 -0.12 1.24
N LEU A 233 1.61 -0.79 2.26
CA LEU A 233 0.84 -1.48 3.29
C LEU A 233 0.04 -0.51 4.16
N LEU A 234 0.62 0.64 4.52
CA LEU A 234 -0.05 1.69 5.27
C LEU A 234 -1.25 2.28 4.51
N ASN A 235 -1.09 2.58 3.22
CA ASN A 235 -2.16 3.09 2.38
C ASN A 235 -3.32 2.11 2.25
N THR A 236 -3.00 0.84 2.04
CA THR A 236 -4.02 -0.21 2.00
C THR A 236 -4.73 -0.33 3.34
N LEU A 237 -4.00 -0.19 4.47
CA LEU A 237 -4.58 -0.25 5.81
C LEU A 237 -5.55 0.91 6.04
N LEU A 238 -5.19 2.10 5.60
CA LEU A 238 -6.06 3.26 5.62
C LEU A 238 -7.33 3.04 4.77
N ALA A 239 -7.19 2.50 3.56
CA ALA A 239 -8.33 2.16 2.70
C ALA A 239 -9.24 1.11 3.35
N ALA A 240 -8.67 0.04 3.92
CA ALA A 240 -9.42 -0.97 4.68
C ALA A 240 -10.18 -0.34 5.85
N ARG A 241 -9.54 0.56 6.60
CA ARG A 241 -10.15 1.29 7.73
C ARG A 241 -11.24 2.27 7.33
N ARG A 242 -11.21 2.78 6.09
CA ARG A 242 -12.29 3.59 5.51
C ARG A 242 -13.52 2.78 5.12
N GLY A 243 -13.41 1.45 5.16
CA GLY A 243 -14.49 0.51 4.84
C GLY A 243 -14.36 -0.10 3.45
N HIS A 244 -13.18 -0.04 2.83
CA HIS A 244 -12.98 -0.62 1.51
C HIS A 244 -12.80 -2.16 1.59
N PRO A 245 -13.79 -2.97 1.16
CA PRO A 245 -13.82 -4.41 1.42
C PRO A 245 -12.79 -5.19 0.59
N GLY A 246 -12.26 -4.59 -0.48
CA GLY A 246 -11.15 -5.16 -1.26
C GLY A 246 -9.84 -5.09 -0.51
N ALA A 247 -9.52 -3.91 0.03
CA ALA A 247 -8.31 -3.63 0.78
C ALA A 247 -8.27 -4.41 2.11
N GLU A 248 -9.40 -4.49 2.81
CA GLU A 248 -9.53 -5.26 4.04
C GLU A 248 -9.25 -6.75 3.81
N ARG A 249 -9.87 -7.35 2.79
CA ARG A 249 -9.63 -8.77 2.44
C ARG A 249 -8.19 -9.02 2.03
N GLU A 250 -7.58 -8.10 1.27
CA GLU A 250 -6.20 -8.24 0.82
C GLU A 250 -5.21 -8.16 1.98
N LEU A 251 -5.40 -7.23 2.91
CA LEU A 251 -4.55 -7.14 4.11
C LEU A 251 -4.72 -8.32 5.04
N LEU A 252 -5.95 -8.78 5.29
CA LEU A 252 -6.19 -9.94 6.12
C LEU A 252 -5.53 -11.19 5.52
N ASP A 253 -5.67 -11.42 4.22
CA ASP A 253 -4.99 -12.52 3.52
C ASP A 253 -3.46 -12.40 3.64
N LEU A 254 -2.92 -11.20 3.46
CA LEU A 254 -1.47 -10.99 3.53
C LEU A 254 -0.95 -11.18 4.95
N MET A 255 -1.67 -10.68 5.96
CA MET A 255 -1.37 -10.91 7.37
C MET A 255 -1.48 -12.39 7.72
N ASP A 256 -2.54 -13.09 7.35
CA ASP A 256 -2.75 -14.51 7.70
C ASP A 256 -1.63 -15.40 7.15
N ARG A 257 -1.09 -15.05 5.97
CA ARG A 257 -0.03 -15.82 5.31
C ARG A 257 1.38 -15.50 5.77
N THR A 258 1.58 -14.34 6.41
CA THR A 258 2.91 -13.84 6.81
C THR A 258 3.08 -13.68 8.32
N ASP A 259 2.01 -13.79 9.09
CA ASP A 259 2.06 -13.70 10.54
C ASP A 259 2.76 -14.93 11.15
N GLY A 260 3.67 -14.68 12.09
CA GLY A 260 4.46 -15.74 12.74
C GLY A 260 5.49 -16.43 11.85
N THR A 261 5.62 -16.04 10.58
CA THR A 261 6.60 -16.66 9.67
C THR A 261 7.98 -16.02 9.77
N SER A 262 8.08 -14.76 10.19
CA SER A 262 9.34 -14.08 10.51
C SER A 262 9.14 -13.04 11.63
N GLU A 263 10.20 -12.78 12.41
CA GLU A 263 10.18 -11.72 13.43
C GLU A 263 10.00 -10.32 12.78
N HIS A 264 10.52 -10.15 11.57
CA HIS A 264 10.40 -8.93 10.79
C HIS A 264 8.94 -8.64 10.40
N ALA A 265 8.22 -9.63 9.87
CA ALA A 265 6.80 -9.52 9.50
C ALA A 265 5.95 -9.19 10.74
N THR A 266 6.13 -9.91 11.84
CA THR A 266 5.42 -9.65 13.10
C THR A 266 5.65 -8.21 13.59
N LYS A 267 6.89 -7.72 13.55
CA LYS A 267 7.22 -6.34 13.95
C LYS A 267 6.60 -5.30 13.02
N MET A 268 6.59 -5.56 11.71
CA MET A 268 6.02 -4.67 10.71
C MET A 268 4.49 -4.56 10.86
N TRP A 269 3.79 -5.69 10.97
CA TRP A 269 2.35 -5.70 11.24
C TRP A 269 2.00 -5.04 12.57
N GLY A 270 2.85 -5.23 13.59
CA GLY A 270 2.77 -4.53 14.86
C GLY A 270 2.85 -3.01 14.70
N ARG A 271 3.90 -2.52 14.03
CA ARG A 271 4.14 -1.09 13.76
C ARG A 271 2.99 -0.45 12.97
N LEU A 272 2.47 -1.16 11.96
CA LEU A 272 1.33 -0.70 11.17
C LEU A 272 0.02 -0.73 11.97
N GLY A 273 -0.05 -1.40 13.12
CA GLY A 273 -1.28 -1.52 13.90
C GLY A 273 -2.35 -2.40 13.25
N ALA A 274 -1.94 -3.25 12.31
CA ALA A 274 -2.83 -4.05 11.46
C ALA A 274 -3.65 -5.08 12.26
N GLY A 275 -3.20 -5.47 13.46
CA GLY A 275 -3.94 -6.35 14.38
C GLY A 275 -5.35 -5.87 14.73
N ALA A 276 -5.63 -4.57 14.68
CA ALA A 276 -7.00 -4.08 14.90
C ALA A 276 -7.98 -4.43 13.75
N LEU A 277 -7.50 -4.90 12.58
CA LEU A 277 -8.39 -5.51 11.57
C LEU A 277 -8.93 -6.87 12.05
N ARG A 278 -8.14 -7.60 12.85
CA ARG A 278 -8.55 -8.86 13.50
C ARG A 278 -9.24 -8.67 14.84
N GLY A 279 -9.46 -7.42 15.27
CA GLY A 279 -9.95 -7.10 16.61
C GLY A 279 -8.92 -7.35 17.72
N GLU A 280 -7.63 -7.51 17.37
CA GLU A 280 -6.54 -7.80 18.31
C GLU A 280 -5.73 -6.52 18.61
N THR A 281 -5.58 -6.21 19.90
CA THR A 281 -4.70 -5.13 20.34
C THR A 281 -3.29 -5.70 20.55
N ALA A 282 -2.44 -5.61 19.51
CA ALA A 282 -1.02 -5.97 19.63
C ALA A 282 -0.34 -5.19 20.77
N ARG A 283 0.53 -5.85 21.55
CA ARG A 283 1.43 -5.21 22.53
C ARG A 283 2.60 -4.56 21.78
N THR A 284 2.46 -3.30 21.40
CA THR A 284 3.53 -2.53 20.75
C THR A 284 4.27 -1.63 21.73
N GLY A 285 5.55 -1.38 21.43
CA GLY A 285 6.43 -0.52 22.22
C GLY A 285 5.97 0.94 22.27
N LYS A 286 6.54 1.67 23.24
CA LYS A 286 6.12 3.02 23.70
C LYS A 286 6.08 4.13 22.64
N VAL A 287 6.55 3.90 21.42
CA VAL A 287 6.76 4.93 20.38
C VAL A 287 5.69 4.90 19.27
N ASP A 288 4.98 3.78 19.06
CA ASP A 288 4.07 3.62 17.92
C ASP A 288 2.58 3.90 18.25
N TRP A 289 2.24 4.17 19.53
CA TRP A 289 0.84 4.26 19.96
C TRP A 289 0.11 5.49 19.39
N TRP A 290 0.78 6.64 19.32
CA TRP A 290 0.19 7.88 18.81
C TRP A 290 0.01 7.86 17.29
N GLN A 291 0.92 7.21 16.56
CA GLN A 291 0.84 7.04 15.11
C GLN A 291 -0.37 6.19 14.73
N ARG A 292 -0.55 5.05 15.43
CA ARG A 292 -1.71 4.17 15.28
C ARG A 292 -3.01 4.88 15.63
N TRP A 293 -3.04 5.61 16.75
CA TRP A 293 -4.20 6.39 17.14
C TRP A 293 -4.56 7.44 16.08
N LEU A 294 -3.57 8.17 15.55
CA LEU A 294 -3.83 9.18 14.52
C LEU A 294 -4.38 8.54 13.24
N VAL A 295 -3.83 7.41 12.82
CA VAL A 295 -4.34 6.62 11.68
C VAL A 295 -5.80 6.21 11.91
N ASP A 296 -6.13 5.68 13.09
CA ASP A 296 -7.49 5.25 13.43
C ASP A 296 -8.47 6.44 13.48
N VAL A 297 -8.05 7.56 14.08
CA VAL A 297 -8.88 8.77 14.16
C VAL A 297 -9.05 9.40 12.78
N LEU A 298 -7.99 9.59 12.00
CA LEU A 298 -8.08 10.10 10.63
C LEU A 298 -8.97 9.20 9.77
N ALA A 299 -8.81 7.88 9.82
CA ALA A 299 -9.69 6.97 9.09
C ALA A 299 -11.16 7.09 9.51
N SER A 300 -11.44 7.29 10.79
CA SER A 300 -12.80 7.50 11.30
C SER A 300 -13.43 8.81 10.78
N LYS A 301 -12.65 9.89 10.66
CA LYS A 301 -13.10 11.21 10.23
C LYS A 301 -13.16 11.33 8.70
N LEU A 302 -12.29 10.61 8.00
CA LEU A 302 -12.20 10.57 6.54
C LEU A 302 -13.00 9.42 5.91
N ARG A 303 -13.91 8.78 6.65
CA ARG A 303 -14.79 7.73 6.09
C ARG A 303 -15.50 8.24 4.84
N GLU A 304 -15.61 7.37 3.85
CA GLU A 304 -16.41 7.61 2.67
C GLU A 304 -17.87 7.85 3.09
N GLY A 305 -18.35 9.07 2.86
CA GLY A 305 -19.75 9.38 3.04
C GLY A 305 -20.52 8.93 1.81
N GLU A 306 -21.47 8.01 1.95
CA GLU A 306 -22.39 7.71 0.85
C GLU A 306 -23.15 8.99 0.47
N ARG A 307 -22.96 9.50 -0.75
CA ARG A 307 -23.79 10.59 -1.29
C ARG A 307 -25.16 10.03 -1.66
N LEU A 308 -26.06 10.03 -0.70
CA LEU A 308 -27.46 9.71 -0.88
C LEU A 308 -28.18 10.90 -1.53
N VAL A 309 -28.56 10.75 -2.80
CA VAL A 309 -29.27 11.77 -3.56
C VAL A 309 -30.71 11.33 -3.75
N TYR A 310 -31.67 12.21 -3.47
CA TYR A 310 -33.08 11.99 -3.81
C TYR A 310 -33.30 12.15 -5.33
N PRO A 311 -33.59 11.08 -6.09
CA PRO A 311 -33.78 11.20 -7.52
C PRO A 311 -35.17 11.79 -7.80
N LYS A 312 -35.26 13.12 -7.92
CA LYS A 312 -36.53 13.88 -7.99
C LYS A 312 -37.60 13.28 -8.93
N LYS A 313 -37.22 12.78 -10.11
CA LYS A 313 -38.15 12.16 -11.07
C LYS A 313 -38.62 10.75 -10.66
N ARG A 314 -37.74 9.95 -10.05
CA ARG A 314 -38.02 8.57 -9.62
C ARG A 314 -38.74 8.55 -8.25
N GLY A 315 -38.37 9.48 -7.36
CA GLY A 315 -39.05 9.68 -6.07
C GLY A 315 -40.49 10.15 -6.23
N ALA A 316 -40.76 11.06 -7.18
CA ALA A 316 -42.13 11.47 -7.51
C ALA A 316 -42.98 10.32 -8.08
N LEU A 317 -42.38 9.43 -8.88
CA LEU A 317 -43.05 8.25 -9.43
C LEU A 317 -43.36 7.19 -8.34
N LEU A 318 -42.40 6.93 -7.44
CA LEU A 318 -42.57 5.99 -6.32
C LEU A 318 -43.62 6.49 -5.32
N ALA A 319 -43.60 7.79 -5.00
CA ALA A 319 -44.61 8.42 -4.15
C ALA A 319 -46.01 8.35 -4.77
N ALA A 320 -46.14 8.53 -6.10
CA ALA A 320 -47.40 8.40 -6.81
C ALA A 320 -47.95 6.95 -6.84
N LEU A 321 -47.09 5.96 -6.63
CA LEU A 321 -47.43 4.54 -6.55
C LEU A 321 -47.59 4.03 -5.10
N GLY A 322 -47.54 4.93 -4.11
CA GLY A 322 -47.71 4.59 -2.69
C GLY A 322 -46.49 3.95 -2.03
N HIS A 323 -45.31 4.06 -2.65
CA HIS A 323 -44.05 3.57 -2.09
C HIS A 323 -43.21 4.69 -1.50
N ASP A 324 -42.53 4.41 -0.38
CA ASP A 324 -41.56 5.34 0.19
C ASP A 324 -40.38 5.54 -0.77
N PRO A 325 -40.06 6.80 -1.13
CA PRO A 325 -39.00 7.08 -2.08
C PRO A 325 -37.62 6.79 -1.47
N VAL A 326 -36.92 5.81 -2.04
CA VAL A 326 -35.57 5.40 -1.60
C VAL A 326 -34.52 6.35 -2.17
N LEU A 327 -33.59 6.79 -1.32
CA LEU A 327 -32.44 7.58 -1.74
C LEU A 327 -31.56 6.78 -2.71
N SER A 328 -31.07 7.42 -3.76
CA SER A 328 -30.19 6.81 -4.76
C SER A 328 -28.75 7.26 -4.58
N ARG A 329 -27.80 6.32 -4.67
CA ARG A 329 -26.37 6.63 -4.70
C ARG A 329 -26.03 7.37 -6.01
N ARG A 330 -25.41 8.55 -5.94
CA ARG A 330 -24.98 9.28 -7.15
C ARG A 330 -23.81 10.23 -6.92
N GLY A 331 -22.69 9.97 -7.60
CA GLY A 331 -21.56 10.90 -7.82
C GLY A 331 -20.19 10.26 -7.58
N PRO A 332 -19.10 10.77 -8.20
CA PRO A 332 -17.74 10.44 -7.76
C PRO A 332 -17.56 10.87 -6.30
N GLU A 333 -16.77 10.10 -5.55
CA GLU A 333 -16.33 10.46 -4.20
C GLU A 333 -15.77 11.87 -4.19
N ARG A 334 -16.20 12.68 -3.22
CA ARG A 334 -15.64 14.02 -3.04
C ARG A 334 -14.25 13.85 -2.44
N GLU A 335 -13.23 14.48 -3.03
CA GLU A 335 -11.92 14.62 -2.38
C GLU A 335 -12.09 15.21 -0.98
N LYS A 336 -11.56 14.49 0.01
CA LYS A 336 -11.65 14.85 1.42
C LYS A 336 -10.69 15.98 1.72
N VAL A 337 -11.12 16.96 2.51
CA VAL A 337 -10.29 18.12 2.82
C VAL A 337 -9.67 17.94 4.20
N LEU A 338 -8.34 17.87 4.26
CA LEU A 338 -7.59 17.75 5.52
C LEU A 338 -6.78 19.02 5.75
N VAL A 339 -6.95 19.66 6.89
CA VAL A 339 -6.09 20.77 7.31
C VAL A 339 -5.07 20.24 8.32
N ILE A 340 -3.79 20.56 8.13
CA ILE A 340 -2.73 20.29 9.08
C ILE A 340 -2.12 21.60 9.51
N ALA A 341 -2.14 21.87 10.81
CA ALA A 341 -1.62 23.09 11.42
C ALA A 341 -0.48 22.76 12.39
N TYR A 342 0.70 23.32 12.11
CA TYR A 342 1.91 23.17 12.91
C TYR A 342 2.18 24.41 13.74
N ASP A 343 2.29 24.22 15.04
CA ASP A 343 2.75 25.25 15.94
C ASP A 343 4.24 25.52 15.74
N THR A 344 4.61 26.80 15.83
CA THR A 344 6.00 27.27 15.68
C THR A 344 6.61 27.72 17.00
N SER A 345 5.87 27.68 18.12
CA SER A 345 6.29 28.22 19.42
C SER A 345 7.26 27.38 20.23
N GLY A 346 7.57 26.17 19.80
CA GLY A 346 8.58 25.30 20.39
C GLY A 346 9.33 24.56 19.28
N SER A 347 10.54 24.07 19.59
CA SER A 347 11.32 23.22 18.68
C SER A 347 10.53 21.94 18.36
N MET A 348 9.67 21.99 17.36
CA MET A 348 8.93 20.84 16.89
C MET A 348 9.91 19.76 16.45
N PRO A 349 9.80 18.52 16.97
CA PRO A 349 10.75 17.49 16.59
C PRO A 349 10.59 17.15 15.12
N ASP A 350 11.67 17.34 14.35
CA ASP A 350 11.70 17.16 12.89
C ASP A 350 11.14 15.79 12.46
N GLY A 351 11.33 14.75 13.28
CA GLY A 351 10.81 13.41 13.03
C GLY A 351 9.28 13.31 12.99
N VAL A 352 8.55 14.07 13.82
CA VAL A 352 7.08 14.06 13.84
C VAL A 352 6.53 14.78 12.61
N VAL A 353 7.13 15.93 12.28
CA VAL A 353 6.77 16.72 11.09
C VAL A 353 7.05 15.93 9.81
N ALA A 354 8.21 15.28 9.71
CA ALA A 354 8.57 14.45 8.57
C ALA A 354 7.63 13.25 8.42
N TRP A 355 7.30 12.58 9.53
CA TRP A 355 6.39 11.44 9.52
C TRP A 355 4.97 11.84 9.12
N LEU A 356 4.42 12.92 9.68
CA LEU A 356 3.06 13.37 9.37
C LEU A 356 2.95 13.91 7.94
N THR A 357 4.00 14.58 7.47
CA THR A 357 4.15 14.95 6.05
C THR A 357 4.11 13.74 5.14
N ARG A 358 4.88 12.69 5.46
CA ARG A 358 4.91 11.43 4.71
C ARG A 358 3.55 10.75 4.74
N LEU A 359 2.96 10.57 5.92
CA LEU A 359 1.64 9.96 6.10
C LEU A 359 0.60 10.67 5.23
N VAL A 360 0.45 11.99 5.38
CA VAL A 360 -0.59 12.74 4.65
C VAL A 360 -0.31 12.78 3.15
N GLY A 361 0.95 12.91 2.74
CA GLY A 361 1.34 12.85 1.33
C GLY A 361 1.08 11.49 0.67
N GLU A 362 0.96 10.43 1.47
CA GLU A 362 0.64 9.08 1.01
C GLU A 362 -0.87 8.80 1.00
N ILE A 363 -1.70 9.64 1.61
CA ILE A 363 -3.14 9.45 1.65
C ILE A 363 -3.79 9.88 0.33
N ASP A 364 -4.24 8.88 -0.44
CA ASP A 364 -5.03 9.11 -1.66
C ASP A 364 -6.44 9.66 -1.35
N GLY A 365 -6.95 10.49 -2.28
CA GLY A 365 -8.28 11.09 -2.22
C GLY A 365 -8.42 12.22 -1.19
N VAL A 366 -7.31 12.75 -0.67
CA VAL A 366 -7.27 13.85 0.30
C VAL A 366 -6.58 15.07 -0.30
N THR A 367 -7.24 16.22 -0.23
CA THR A 367 -6.65 17.53 -0.44
C THR A 367 -6.11 18.04 0.91
N ALA A 368 -4.79 18.09 1.05
CA ALA A 368 -4.13 18.53 2.28
C ALA A 368 -3.75 20.01 2.23
N HIS A 369 -4.20 20.78 3.22
CA HIS A 369 -3.83 22.17 3.45
C HIS A 369 -2.83 22.27 4.60
N TRP A 370 -1.61 22.69 4.30
CA TRP A 370 -0.51 22.78 5.25
C TRP A 370 -0.36 24.20 5.78
N LEU A 371 -0.51 24.35 7.08
CA LEU A 371 -0.46 25.63 7.78
C LEU A 371 0.59 25.55 8.87
N SER A 372 1.39 26.60 9.02
CA SER A 372 2.11 26.87 10.25
C SER A 372 1.42 28.01 10.98
N PHE A 373 1.51 28.02 12.31
CA PHE A 373 0.90 29.08 13.08
C PHE A 373 1.73 29.47 14.31
N ASP A 374 1.56 30.73 14.67
CA ASP A 374 1.84 31.28 15.99
C ASP A 374 0.64 32.17 16.36
N GLY A 375 0.78 33.49 16.31
CA GLY A 375 -0.29 34.46 16.45
C GLY A 375 -1.01 34.70 15.12
N VAL A 376 -0.42 34.26 14.01
CA VAL A 376 -0.98 34.30 12.67
C VAL A 376 -0.86 32.94 11.99
N VAL A 377 -1.69 32.70 10.98
CA VAL A 377 -1.65 31.50 10.13
C VAL A 377 -0.83 31.79 8.88
N MET A 378 0.05 30.88 8.52
CA MET A 378 0.92 30.96 7.35
C MET A 378 0.85 29.64 6.57
N PRO A 379 0.25 29.60 5.38
CA PRO A 379 0.33 28.47 4.48
C PRO A 379 1.79 28.20 4.09
N PHE A 380 2.18 26.94 4.06
CA PHE A 380 3.51 26.53 3.59
C PHE A 380 3.41 25.25 2.76
N ARG A 381 4.45 24.92 2.00
CA ARG A 381 4.55 23.59 1.37
C ARG A 381 5.51 22.72 2.15
N PRO A 382 5.21 21.42 2.31
CA PRO A 382 6.16 20.51 2.94
C PRO A 382 7.54 20.57 2.26
N GLY A 383 8.59 20.72 3.07
CA GLY A 383 9.97 20.95 2.62
C GLY A 383 10.41 22.42 2.58
N GLU A 384 9.50 23.38 2.72
CA GLU A 384 9.83 24.79 2.91
C GLU A 384 10.21 25.08 4.37
N ARG A 385 11.01 26.12 4.58
CA ARG A 385 11.29 26.59 5.95
C ARG A 385 10.02 27.19 6.53
N VAL A 386 9.65 26.69 7.71
CA VAL A 386 8.56 27.24 8.52
C VAL A 386 9.07 28.49 9.25
N TYR A 387 8.31 29.57 9.21
CA TYR A 387 8.62 30.83 9.88
C TYR A 387 7.67 31.04 11.07
N GLY A 388 8.15 31.66 12.14
CA GLY A 388 7.37 31.97 13.34
C GLY A 388 8.11 32.87 14.33
N GLY A 389 7.44 33.30 15.39
CA GLY A 389 8.04 34.06 16.50
C GLY A 389 7.12 35.04 17.26
N GLY A 390 5.80 34.98 17.04
CA GLY A 390 4.82 35.93 17.57
C GLY A 390 4.01 35.52 18.82
N GLY A 391 4.21 34.30 19.33
CA GLY A 391 3.42 33.70 20.42
C GLY A 391 2.15 32.99 19.91
N THR A 392 1.76 31.87 20.53
CA THR A 392 0.77 30.92 20.00
C THR A 392 -0.68 31.35 20.15
N SER A 393 -1.48 31.19 19.10
CA SER A 393 -2.92 31.43 19.07
C SER A 393 -3.67 30.34 18.30
N PHE A 394 -4.31 29.42 19.03
CA PHE A 394 -5.19 28.42 18.42
C PHE A 394 -6.39 29.06 17.70
N GLN A 395 -6.84 30.22 18.18
CA GLN A 395 -7.96 30.95 17.58
C GLN A 395 -7.64 31.42 16.16
N ALA A 396 -6.38 31.75 15.86
CA ALA A 396 -5.97 32.15 14.52
C ALA A 396 -6.22 31.04 13.48
N VAL A 397 -5.93 29.79 13.85
CA VAL A 397 -6.21 28.62 12.99
C VAL A 397 -7.70 28.41 12.81
N ALA A 398 -8.47 28.45 13.90
CA ALA A 398 -9.93 28.29 13.83
C ALA A 398 -10.59 29.39 12.98
N ASP A 399 -10.18 30.64 13.15
CA ASP A 399 -10.69 31.76 12.37
C ASP A 399 -10.36 31.62 10.88
N TYR A 400 -9.16 31.16 10.53
CA TYR A 400 -8.82 30.93 9.13
C TYR A 400 -9.61 29.76 8.53
N VAL A 401 -9.58 28.59 9.17
CA VAL A 401 -10.22 27.36 8.69
C VAL A 401 -11.75 27.49 8.58
N GLU A 402 -12.37 28.30 9.43
CA GLU A 402 -13.81 28.58 9.38
C GLU A 402 -14.17 29.76 8.46
N GLY A 403 -13.20 30.31 7.72
CA GLY A 403 -13.42 31.38 6.75
C GLY A 403 -13.73 32.75 7.38
N ARG A 404 -13.35 32.97 8.64
CA ARG A 404 -13.51 34.25 9.37
C ARG A 404 -12.38 35.24 9.08
N THR A 405 -11.18 34.73 8.77
CA THR A 405 -9.98 35.54 8.50
C THR A 405 -9.36 35.17 7.15
N ALA A 406 -8.86 36.17 6.43
CA ALA A 406 -8.16 35.97 5.16
C ALA A 406 -6.64 35.90 5.38
N VAL A 407 -5.99 34.96 4.69
CA VAL A 407 -4.53 34.90 4.57
C VAL A 407 -4.16 35.17 3.12
N ASP A 408 -3.17 36.04 2.88
CA ASP A 408 -2.79 36.51 1.54
C ASP A 408 -3.96 37.02 0.69
N GLY A 409 -4.95 37.64 1.34
CA GLY A 409 -6.14 38.19 0.70
C GLY A 409 -7.17 37.14 0.29
N ARG A 410 -7.05 35.88 0.73
CA ARG A 410 -7.98 34.79 0.44
C ARG A 410 -8.58 34.23 1.73
N LEU A 411 -9.90 34.05 1.74
CA LEU A 411 -10.59 33.29 2.77
C LEU A 411 -10.45 31.79 2.46
N PHE A 412 -10.48 30.96 3.50
CA PHE A 412 -10.65 29.53 3.33
C PHE A 412 -12.08 29.25 2.87
N ASP A 413 -12.24 28.72 1.66
CA ASP A 413 -13.53 28.50 0.99
C ASP A 413 -13.96 27.02 0.95
N GLU A 414 -13.16 26.13 1.54
CA GLU A 414 -13.43 24.71 1.67
C GLU A 414 -14.01 24.36 3.06
N ILE A 415 -14.70 23.22 3.15
CA ILE A 415 -15.15 22.68 4.44
C ILE A 415 -14.24 21.49 4.76
N PRO A 416 -13.40 21.56 5.81
CA PRO A 416 -12.53 20.46 6.19
C PRO A 416 -13.36 19.27 6.67
N ASP A 417 -12.91 18.07 6.33
CA ASP A 417 -13.38 16.80 6.90
C ASP A 417 -12.64 16.49 8.22
N ALA A 418 -11.39 16.95 8.35
CA ALA A 418 -10.61 16.89 9.59
C ALA A 418 -9.59 18.04 9.68
N VAL A 419 -9.26 18.45 10.90
CA VAL A 419 -8.23 19.44 11.22
C VAL A 419 -7.26 18.82 12.23
N VAL A 420 -6.00 18.65 11.84
CA VAL A 420 -4.93 18.16 12.72
C VAL A 420 -4.12 19.34 13.24
N MET A 421 -4.19 19.57 14.54
CA MET A 421 -3.40 20.56 15.27
C MET A 421 -2.21 19.86 15.92
N LEU A 422 -0.98 20.26 15.59
CA LEU A 422 0.23 19.78 16.24
C LEU A 422 0.85 20.94 17.02
N THR A 423 0.87 20.84 18.35
CA THR A 423 1.24 21.96 19.25
C THR A 423 1.84 21.45 20.57
N ASP A 424 2.49 22.33 21.32
CA ASP A 424 2.86 22.11 22.71
C ASP A 424 1.70 22.35 23.70
N GLY A 425 0.52 22.75 23.21
CA GLY A 425 -0.68 22.94 24.01
C GLY A 425 -0.71 24.25 24.82
N TYR A 426 0.31 25.11 24.72
CA TYR A 426 0.41 26.34 25.52
C TYR A 426 -0.18 27.56 24.83
N ALA A 427 -1.49 27.55 24.62
CA ALA A 427 -2.26 28.73 24.24
C ALA A 427 -3.68 28.68 24.83
N PRO A 428 -4.45 29.79 24.82
CA PRO A 428 -5.82 29.78 25.30
C PRO A 428 -6.68 28.72 24.60
N ALA A 429 -7.41 27.93 25.39
CA ALA A 429 -8.35 26.93 24.89
C ALA A 429 -9.40 27.55 23.95
N ILE A 430 -9.78 26.80 22.92
CA ILE A 430 -10.77 27.21 21.92
C ILE A 430 -11.91 26.20 21.83
N THR A 431 -13.06 26.65 21.33
CA THR A 431 -14.16 25.78 20.90
C THR A 431 -14.46 26.06 19.43
N PRO A 432 -13.94 25.24 18.50
CA PRO A 432 -14.26 25.38 17.08
C PRO A 432 -15.75 25.21 16.80
N ALA A 433 -16.21 25.64 15.62
CA ALA A 433 -17.60 25.45 15.19
C ALA A 433 -18.00 23.97 15.04
N GLU A 434 -17.05 23.13 14.61
CA GLU A 434 -17.21 21.68 14.46
C GLU A 434 -16.12 20.92 15.24
N PRO A 435 -16.18 20.88 16.58
CA PRO A 435 -15.11 20.31 17.43
C PRO A 435 -14.81 18.85 17.14
N ASP A 436 -15.79 18.09 16.65
CA ASP A 436 -15.63 16.68 16.30
C ASP A 436 -14.67 16.45 15.13
N LYS A 437 -14.36 17.47 14.32
CA LYS A 437 -13.39 17.39 13.23
C LYS A 437 -11.95 17.66 13.67
N TRP A 438 -11.74 18.16 14.89
CA TRP A 438 -10.43 18.59 15.37
C TRP A 438 -9.70 17.47 16.10
N ILE A 439 -8.45 17.28 15.70
CA ILE A 439 -7.53 16.26 16.19
C ILE A 439 -6.30 16.99 16.73
N TRP A 440 -6.05 16.87 18.03
CA TRP A 440 -4.95 17.54 18.73
C TRP A 440 -3.83 16.54 19.00
N LEU A 441 -2.67 16.81 18.43
CA LEU A 441 -1.41 16.14 18.70
C LEU A 441 -0.57 17.06 19.58
N ILE A 442 -0.39 16.67 20.83
CA ILE A 442 0.22 17.54 21.85
C ILE A 442 1.59 17.00 22.21
N THR A 443 2.65 17.79 22.04
CA THR A 443 4.01 17.32 22.37
C THR A 443 4.17 17.06 23.86
N GLU A 444 5.20 16.28 24.22
CA GLU A 444 5.48 15.93 25.61
C GLU A 444 5.62 17.18 26.50
N GLY A 445 4.95 17.15 27.67
CA GLY A 445 4.91 18.28 28.61
C GLY A 445 3.80 19.29 28.36
N GLY A 446 3.08 19.19 27.24
CA GLY A 446 1.98 20.09 26.89
C GLY A 446 0.66 19.89 27.65
N ASP A 447 -0.23 20.88 27.53
CA ASP A 447 -1.58 20.87 28.14
C ASP A 447 -2.59 20.14 27.25
N ASP A 448 -3.13 19.02 27.74
CA ASP A 448 -4.12 18.17 27.07
C ASP A 448 -5.58 18.56 27.35
N TRP A 449 -5.83 19.85 27.58
CA TRP A 449 -7.17 20.43 27.69
C TRP A 449 -8.19 19.97 26.63
N PRO A 450 -7.85 19.65 25.35
CA PRO A 450 -8.85 19.18 24.39
C PRO A 450 -9.50 17.85 24.79
N ASP A 451 -8.79 16.99 25.52
CA ASP A 451 -9.30 15.70 26.01
C ASP A 451 -10.33 15.87 27.14
N HIS A 452 -10.28 17.00 27.83
CA HIS A 452 -11.18 17.33 28.94
C HIS A 452 -12.16 18.46 28.59
N HIS A 453 -12.13 18.94 27.34
CA HIS A 453 -13.01 19.97 26.83
C HIS A 453 -14.46 19.45 26.64
N THR A 454 -15.43 20.36 26.62
CA THR A 454 -16.83 20.01 26.31
C THR A 454 -17.35 20.91 25.18
N PRO A 455 -17.65 20.36 23.99
CA PRO A 455 -17.56 18.94 23.61
C PRO A 455 -16.11 18.43 23.50
N GLN A 456 -15.90 17.14 23.80
CA GLN A 456 -14.58 16.52 23.77
C GLN A 456 -14.04 16.48 22.33
N MET A 457 -12.77 16.83 22.15
CA MET A 457 -12.07 16.73 20.88
C MET A 457 -11.10 15.56 20.90
N ALA A 458 -10.75 15.03 19.73
CA ALA A 458 -9.76 13.95 19.67
C ALA A 458 -8.40 14.52 20.09
N CYS A 459 -7.78 13.96 21.12
CA CYS A 459 -6.53 14.48 21.68
C CYS A 459 -5.57 13.34 22.00
N HIS A 460 -4.29 13.52 21.69
CA HIS A 460 -3.26 12.55 22.01
C HIS A 460 -1.90 13.20 22.25
N ARG A 461 -1.18 12.71 23.26
CA ARG A 461 0.19 13.14 23.54
C ARG A 461 1.19 12.45 22.61
N VAL A 462 1.98 13.22 21.87
CA VAL A 462 3.06 12.72 21.02
C VAL A 462 4.32 12.59 21.87
N THR A 463 4.81 11.36 22.01
CA THR A 463 6.07 11.07 22.72
C THR A 463 7.19 11.07 21.70
N THR A 464 8.07 12.05 21.77
CA THR A 464 9.26 12.13 20.92
C THR A 464 10.40 11.48 21.68
N GLY A 465 10.63 10.20 21.39
CA GLY A 465 11.57 9.38 22.13
C GLY A 465 13.00 9.89 22.04
N ASP A 466 13.38 10.77 22.97
CA ASP A 466 14.77 10.95 23.38
C ASP A 466 15.02 10.10 24.62
N ARG A 467 15.34 8.83 24.37
CA ARG A 467 16.33 8.06 25.14
C ARG A 467 16.71 6.74 24.49
#